data_AF-A0A124IQF9-F1
#
_entry.id   AF-A0A124IQF9-F1
#
_cell.length_a   1.000
_cell.length_b   1.000
_cell.length_c   1.000
_cell.angle_alpha   90.00
_cell.angle_beta   90.00
_cell.angle_gamma   90.00
#
_symmetry.space_group_name_H-M   'P 1'
#
loop_
_entity.id
_entity.type
_entity.pdbx_description
1 polymer ?
#
loop_
_entity_poly.entity_id
_entity_poly.type
_entity_poly.pdbx_seq_one_letter_code
_entity_poly.pdbx_strand_id
1 'polypeptide(L)'
;MANGIFIATARTKSALIQYNIELCSLTPKDCIPLEDKETFRGLCADGCRNYKRKWSCPPYSPSFYDFTSEWNKLYVLYMRINTDQFSYIKNDYLKIKAANSILKSRADKFMYKMAMQHGRYISTGSCRLCKPCKCKINMPCAHPAEKTYSFEALGVNVSGLVNMCFQEPLLWYKPKSLPKYTSVVCGLLTNELLSVEFLKNEYFRCIKN
;
A
#
# COMPACT_ATOMS: atom_id res chain seq x y z
N MET A 1 10.22 18.32 -1.65
CA MET A 1 9.72 17.05 -2.21
C MET A 1 8.72 17.40 -3.30
N ALA A 2 8.84 16.80 -4.50
CA ALA A 2 7.87 17.03 -5.56
C ALA A 2 6.63 16.17 -5.25
N ASN A 3 5.56 16.82 -4.79
CA ASN A 3 4.32 16.15 -4.45
C ASN A 3 3.30 16.34 -5.59
N GLY A 4 2.75 15.23 -6.07
CA GLY A 4 1.65 15.23 -7.04
C GLY A 4 0.34 14.95 -6.35
N ILE A 5 -0.67 15.79 -6.55
CA ILE A 5 -2.02 15.59 -5.98
C ILE A 5 -3.02 15.53 -7.11
N PHE A 6 -3.86 14.50 -7.12
CA PHE A 6 -4.97 14.39 -8.06
C PHE A 6 -6.11 13.55 -7.49
N ILE A 7 -7.28 13.67 -8.10
CA ILE A 7 -8.50 12.96 -7.70
C ILE A 7 -8.88 11.99 -8.81
N ALA A 8 -9.28 10.78 -8.43
CA ALA A 8 -9.89 9.83 -9.36
C ALA A 8 -11.21 9.29 -8.80
N THR A 9 -11.96 8.62 -9.65
CA THR A 9 -13.29 8.09 -9.32
C THR A 9 -13.38 6.59 -9.57
N ALA A 10 -14.15 5.89 -8.75
CA ALA A 10 -14.54 4.50 -8.94
C ALA A 10 -16.06 4.39 -8.93
N ARG A 11 -16.64 3.88 -10.02
CA ARG A 11 -18.08 3.58 -10.07
C ARG A 11 -18.34 2.27 -9.34
N THR A 12 -19.27 2.30 -8.39
CA THR A 12 -19.84 1.13 -7.74
C THR A 12 -21.29 0.96 -8.18
N LYS A 13 -21.97 -0.12 -7.76
CA LYS A 13 -23.40 -0.30 -8.02
C LYS A 13 -24.27 0.80 -7.37
N SER A 14 -23.79 1.42 -6.30
CA SER A 14 -24.58 2.31 -5.44
C SER A 14 -24.19 3.78 -5.55
N ALA A 15 -22.95 4.08 -5.94
CA ALA A 15 -22.42 5.44 -5.96
C ALA A 15 -21.18 5.58 -6.86
N LEU A 16 -20.89 6.81 -7.29
CA LEU A 16 -19.60 7.20 -7.81
C LEU A 16 -18.71 7.67 -6.65
N ILE A 17 -17.66 6.91 -6.35
CA ILE A 17 -16.78 7.17 -5.20
C ILE A 17 -15.56 7.95 -5.68
N GLN A 18 -15.30 9.11 -5.09
CA GLN A 18 -14.10 9.90 -5.29
C GLN A 18 -13.02 9.51 -4.28
N TYR A 19 -11.77 9.51 -4.72
CA TYR A 19 -10.62 9.25 -3.86
C TYR A 19 -9.44 10.13 -4.25
N ASN A 20 -8.73 10.60 -3.23
CA ASN A 20 -7.52 11.41 -3.39
C ASN A 20 -6.33 10.49 -3.60
N ILE A 21 -5.41 10.93 -4.46
CA ILE A 21 -4.12 10.31 -4.67
C ILE A 21 -3.04 11.37 -4.50
N GLU A 22 -2.05 11.04 -3.68
CA GLU A 22 -0.86 11.84 -3.46
C GLU A 22 0.38 11.01 -3.77
N LEU A 23 1.31 11.60 -4.49
CA LEU A 23 2.58 11.02 -4.89
C LEU A 23 3.71 11.80 -4.25
N CYS A 24 4.67 11.11 -3.66
CA CYS A 24 5.91 11.70 -3.17
C CYS A 24 7.11 10.95 -3.78
N SER A 25 8.08 11.68 -4.32
CA SER A 25 9.34 11.12 -4.81
C SER A 25 10.42 11.25 -3.73
N LEU A 26 11.02 10.12 -3.39
CA LEU A 26 12.08 9.93 -2.41
C LEU A 26 13.17 9.02 -2.99
N THR A 27 14.23 8.82 -2.22
CA THR A 27 15.13 7.67 -2.35
C THR A 27 14.84 6.67 -1.23
N PRO A 28 15.16 5.39 -1.39
CA PRO A 28 15.06 4.44 -0.28
C PRO A 28 15.86 4.87 0.95
N LYS A 29 17.01 5.53 0.75
CA LYS A 29 17.86 6.04 1.84
C LYS A 29 17.14 7.01 2.76
N ASP A 30 16.24 7.85 2.22
CA ASP A 30 15.43 8.79 3.00
C ASP A 30 14.47 8.08 3.97
N CYS A 31 14.12 6.82 3.67
CA CYS A 31 13.19 6.02 4.48
C CYS A 31 13.89 5.07 5.47
N ILE A 32 15.20 4.87 5.37
CA ILE A 32 15.95 3.99 6.29
C ILE A 32 15.78 4.40 7.76
N PRO A 33 15.80 5.70 8.13
CA PRO A 33 15.57 6.10 9.53
C PRO A 33 14.17 5.76 10.08
N LEU A 34 13.22 5.42 9.20
CA LEU A 34 11.87 4.99 9.58
C LEU A 34 11.77 3.46 9.75
N GLU A 35 12.84 2.71 9.44
CA GLU A 35 12.86 1.26 9.62
C GLU A 35 13.08 0.90 11.10
N ASP A 36 12.10 0.22 11.69
CA ASP A 36 12.20 -0.40 13.01
C ASP A 36 11.60 -1.81 12.93
N LYS A 37 12.40 -2.72 12.38
CA LYS A 37 11.94 -4.07 12.06
C LYS A 37 11.40 -4.79 13.28
N GLU A 38 12.04 -4.67 14.45
CA GLU A 38 11.64 -5.40 15.64
C GLU A 38 10.33 -4.88 16.22
N THR A 39 10.15 -3.56 16.32
CA THR A 39 8.88 -2.97 16.77
C THR A 39 7.73 -3.35 15.84
N PHE A 40 7.87 -3.18 14.52
CA PHE A 40 6.77 -3.48 13.59
C PHE A 40 6.51 -4.98 13.45
N ARG A 41 7.52 -5.83 13.64
CA ARG A 41 7.34 -7.29 13.79
C ARG A 41 6.52 -7.63 15.03
N GLY A 42 6.80 -7.00 16.17
CA GLY A 42 6.04 -7.15 17.41
C GLY A 42 4.57 -6.76 17.21
N LEU A 43 4.32 -5.57 16.65
CA LEU A 43 2.96 -5.10 16.34
C LEU A 43 2.21 -6.06 15.39
N CYS A 44 2.91 -6.64 14.40
CA CYS A 44 2.33 -7.66 13.54
C CYS A 44 1.99 -8.95 14.30
N ALA A 45 2.88 -9.39 15.19
CA ALA A 45 2.67 -10.60 15.99
C ALA A 45 1.44 -10.47 16.90
N ASP A 46 1.25 -9.30 17.50
CA ASP A 46 0.15 -9.05 18.44
C ASP A 46 -1.18 -8.79 17.72
N GLY A 47 -1.16 -8.04 16.62
CA GLY A 47 -2.38 -7.48 16.01
C GLY A 47 -2.82 -8.11 14.69
N CYS A 48 -1.98 -8.92 14.01
CA CYS A 48 -2.24 -9.34 12.63
C CYS A 48 -2.41 -10.85 12.47
N ARG A 49 -3.63 -11.27 12.06
CA ARG A 49 -3.96 -12.67 11.70
C ARG A 49 -3.11 -13.32 10.59
N ASN A 50 -2.30 -12.53 9.87
CA ASN A 50 -1.42 -13.03 8.81
C ASN A 50 0.02 -13.26 9.27
N TYR A 51 0.39 -12.86 10.49
CA TYR A 51 1.71 -13.11 11.05
C TYR A 51 2.04 -14.61 11.03
N LYS A 52 3.25 -14.97 10.61
CA LYS A 52 3.71 -16.37 10.40
C LYS A 52 2.84 -17.21 9.45
N ARG A 53 1.95 -16.60 8.65
CA ARG A 53 0.99 -17.33 7.80
C ARG A 53 1.10 -17.01 6.31
N LYS A 54 2.00 -16.10 5.93
CA LYS A 54 2.27 -15.72 4.54
C LYS A 54 3.75 -15.43 4.35
N TRP A 55 4.31 -15.88 3.22
CA TRP A 55 5.69 -15.59 2.80
C TRP A 55 6.01 -14.11 2.53
N SER A 56 4.98 -13.24 2.53
CA SER A 56 5.11 -11.78 2.38
C SER A 56 4.97 -11.05 3.72
N CYS A 57 4.81 -11.78 4.82
CA CYS A 57 4.61 -11.21 6.15
C CYS A 57 5.76 -11.63 7.07
N PRO A 58 5.98 -10.88 8.17
CA PRO A 58 6.89 -11.31 9.21
C PRO A 58 6.59 -12.72 9.76
N PRO A 59 7.63 -13.47 10.17
CA PRO A 59 9.05 -13.09 10.18
C PRO A 59 9.76 -13.28 8.83
N TYR A 60 9.07 -13.77 7.80
CA TYR A 60 9.66 -14.19 6.52
C TYR A 60 9.97 -13.03 5.57
N SER A 61 9.43 -11.84 5.83
CA SER A 61 9.76 -10.65 5.06
C SER A 61 11.18 -10.15 5.37
N PRO A 62 11.89 -9.61 4.35
CA PRO A 62 13.19 -8.99 4.53
C PRO A 62 13.06 -7.66 5.28
N SER A 63 14.20 -7.02 5.57
CA SER A 63 14.20 -5.60 5.98
C SER A 63 13.85 -4.71 4.79
N PHE A 64 13.48 -3.46 5.07
CA PHE A 64 13.30 -2.46 4.03
C PHE A 64 14.64 -2.16 3.35
N TYR A 65 15.72 -2.02 4.13
CA TYR A 65 17.08 -1.90 3.61
C TYR A 65 17.44 -3.00 2.61
N ASP A 66 17.30 -4.28 2.98
CA ASP A 66 17.66 -5.40 2.11
C ASP A 66 16.82 -5.39 0.83
N PHE A 67 15.52 -5.13 0.96
CA PHE A 67 14.59 -5.14 -0.18
C PHE A 67 14.80 -3.98 -1.16
N THR A 68 15.36 -2.87 -0.68
CA THR A 68 15.51 -1.63 -1.46
C THR A 68 16.93 -1.30 -1.88
N SER A 69 17.92 -2.09 -1.45
CA SER A 69 19.37 -1.82 -1.60
C SER A 69 19.84 -1.59 -3.05
N GLU A 70 19.19 -2.21 -4.04
CA GLU A 70 19.51 -2.09 -5.47
C GLU A 70 18.82 -0.91 -6.19
N TRP A 71 17.99 -0.14 -5.48
CA TRP A 71 17.14 0.90 -6.06
C TRP A 71 17.56 2.31 -5.61
N ASN A 72 17.59 3.25 -6.55
CA ASN A 72 17.97 4.64 -6.28
C ASN A 72 16.76 5.61 -6.13
N LYS A 73 15.56 5.21 -6.57
CA LYS A 73 14.31 5.96 -6.42
C LYS A 73 13.21 5.15 -5.77
N LEU A 74 12.39 5.86 -4.98
CA LEU A 74 11.15 5.39 -4.40
C LEU A 74 10.04 6.42 -4.65
N TYR A 75 8.97 6.02 -5.32
CA TYR A 75 7.76 6.83 -5.45
C TYR A 75 6.69 6.27 -4.53
N VAL A 76 6.37 7.01 -3.46
CA VAL A 76 5.33 6.65 -2.51
C VAL A 76 3.99 7.17 -3.01
N LEU A 77 3.01 6.27 -3.10
CA LEU A 77 1.63 6.59 -3.42
C LEU A 77 0.78 6.46 -2.16
N TYR A 78 0.09 7.53 -1.80
CA TYR A 78 -0.87 7.58 -0.71
C TYR A 78 -2.26 7.84 -1.28
N MET A 79 -3.21 6.96 -1.00
CA MET A 79 -4.58 7.10 -1.51
C MET A 79 -5.59 7.10 -0.38
N ARG A 80 -6.60 7.96 -0.46
CA ARG A 80 -7.57 8.20 0.61
C ARG A 80 -9.00 8.28 0.11
N ILE A 81 -9.93 7.71 0.88
CA ILE A 81 -11.37 7.76 0.64
C ILE A 81 -12.07 8.20 1.92
N ASN A 82 -12.85 9.28 1.84
CA ASN A 82 -13.76 9.67 2.92
C ASN A 82 -14.88 8.63 3.09
N THR A 83 -15.17 8.25 4.33
CA THR A 83 -16.11 7.16 4.64
C THR A 83 -17.58 7.58 4.56
N ASP A 84 -17.86 8.88 4.58
CA ASP A 84 -19.19 9.48 4.41
C ASP A 84 -19.80 9.16 3.03
N GLN A 85 -18.96 8.98 2.00
CA GLN A 85 -19.37 8.51 0.67
C GLN A 85 -20.02 7.12 0.67
N PHE A 86 -19.94 6.38 1.78
CA PHE A 86 -20.56 5.07 1.99
C PHE A 86 -21.72 5.14 2.98
N SER A 87 -22.39 6.29 3.11
CA SER A 87 -23.57 6.47 3.97
C SER A 87 -24.70 5.47 3.70
N TYR A 88 -24.79 4.96 2.47
CA TYR A 88 -25.74 3.90 2.08
C TYR A 88 -25.44 2.53 2.72
N ILE A 89 -24.26 2.33 3.31
CA ILE A 89 -23.89 1.12 4.05
C ILE A 89 -24.12 1.36 5.54
N LYS A 90 -25.03 0.61 6.18
CA LYS A 90 -25.33 0.79 7.61
C LYS A 90 -24.19 0.39 8.55
N ASN A 91 -23.43 -0.66 8.20
CA ASN A 91 -22.37 -1.19 9.05
C ASN A 91 -21.02 -0.49 8.77
N ASP A 92 -20.44 0.15 9.78
CA ASP A 92 -19.20 0.92 9.65
C ASP A 92 -17.99 0.09 9.21
N TYR A 93 -17.86 -1.15 9.70
CA TYR A 93 -16.78 -2.03 9.25
C TYR A 93 -16.92 -2.38 7.76
N LEU A 94 -18.15 -2.53 7.26
CA LEU A 94 -18.41 -2.74 5.83
C LEU A 94 -18.08 -1.50 4.99
N LYS A 95 -18.28 -0.27 5.51
CA LYS A 95 -17.81 0.96 4.85
C LYS A 95 -16.29 0.92 4.63
N ILE A 96 -15.54 0.62 5.69
CA ILE A 96 -14.07 0.50 5.63
C ILE A 96 -13.65 -0.60 4.67
N LYS A 97 -14.31 -1.76 4.71
CA LYS A 97 -14.00 -2.88 3.81
C LYS A 97 -14.26 -2.51 2.34
N ALA A 98 -15.36 -1.83 2.04
CA ALA A 98 -15.70 -1.40 0.68
C ALA A 98 -14.67 -0.38 0.15
N ALA A 99 -14.39 0.66 0.93
CA ALA A 99 -13.41 1.68 0.58
C ALA A 99 -12.00 1.09 0.40
N ASN A 100 -11.55 0.24 1.31
CA ASN A 100 -10.25 -0.45 1.17
C ASN A 100 -10.21 -1.39 -0.04
N SER A 101 -11.33 -2.04 -0.39
CA SER A 101 -11.37 -2.88 -1.59
C SER A 101 -11.15 -2.06 -2.87
N ILE A 102 -11.73 -0.87 -2.95
CA ILE A 102 -11.53 0.06 -4.08
C ILE A 102 -10.06 0.48 -4.11
N LEU A 103 -9.55 1.04 -3.01
CA LEU A 103 -8.20 1.56 -2.93
C LEU A 103 -7.14 0.50 -3.27
N LYS A 104 -7.21 -0.67 -2.63
CA LYS A 104 -6.24 -1.76 -2.86
C LYS A 104 -6.28 -2.30 -4.28
N SER A 105 -7.48 -2.39 -4.87
CA SER A 105 -7.61 -2.85 -6.25
C SER A 105 -6.95 -1.88 -7.23
N ARG A 106 -7.14 -0.56 -7.05
CA ARG A 106 -6.56 0.45 -7.93
C ARG A 106 -5.06 0.61 -7.73
N ALA A 107 -4.63 0.69 -6.47
CA ALA A 107 -3.23 0.79 -6.10
C ALA A 107 -2.42 -0.40 -6.59
N ASP A 108 -2.85 -1.63 -6.30
CA ASP A 108 -2.08 -2.82 -6.67
C ASP A 108 -2.08 -3.03 -8.20
N LYS A 109 -3.18 -2.72 -8.92
CA LYS A 109 -3.21 -2.78 -10.40
C LYS A 109 -2.21 -1.80 -11.01
N PHE A 110 -2.21 -0.55 -10.54
CA PHE A 110 -1.28 0.48 -11.02
C PHE A 110 0.17 0.11 -10.69
N MET A 111 0.46 -0.21 -9.43
CA MET A 111 1.82 -0.53 -8.99
C MET A 111 2.38 -1.76 -9.68
N TYR A 112 1.57 -2.79 -9.89
CA TYR A 112 1.98 -3.98 -10.64
C TYR A 112 2.36 -3.64 -12.08
N LYS A 113 1.52 -2.86 -12.79
CA LYS A 113 1.82 -2.41 -14.17
C LYS A 113 3.12 -1.62 -14.21
N MET A 114 3.29 -0.67 -13.30
CA MET A 114 4.49 0.16 -13.24
C MET A 114 5.74 -0.67 -12.92
N ALA A 115 5.65 -1.61 -11.98
CA ALA A 115 6.77 -2.49 -11.65
C ALA A 115 7.20 -3.36 -12.84
N MET A 116 6.25 -3.94 -13.58
CA MET A 116 6.59 -4.74 -14.77
C MET A 116 7.42 -3.99 -15.82
N GLN A 117 7.31 -2.67 -15.87
CA GLN A 117 7.98 -1.84 -16.87
C GLN A 117 9.20 -1.11 -16.32
N HIS A 118 9.19 -0.73 -15.04
CA HIS A 118 10.14 0.23 -14.47
C HIS A 118 10.83 -0.25 -13.19
N GLY A 119 10.49 -1.43 -12.64
CA GLY A 119 11.22 -1.97 -11.48
C GLY A 119 10.44 -2.91 -10.57
N ARG A 120 10.30 -2.55 -9.30
CA ARG A 120 9.59 -3.35 -8.28
C ARG A 120 8.63 -2.48 -7.50
N TYR A 121 7.63 -3.07 -6.87
CA TYR A 121 6.70 -2.31 -6.04
C TYR A 121 6.56 -2.86 -4.63
N ILE A 122 6.19 -2.00 -3.70
CA ILE A 122 5.76 -2.28 -2.33
C ILE A 122 4.24 -2.18 -2.31
N SER A 123 3.55 -3.22 -1.84
CA SER A 123 2.09 -3.38 -1.94
C SER A 123 1.30 -2.74 -0.78
N THR A 124 -0.03 -2.65 -0.95
CA THR A 124 -0.99 -2.08 0.01
C THR A 124 -1.41 -3.03 1.17
N GLY A 125 -0.53 -3.94 1.57
CA GLY A 125 -0.74 -4.88 2.68
C GLY A 125 -0.39 -6.33 2.30
N SER A 126 -1.06 -7.30 2.94
CA SER A 126 -0.70 -8.71 2.76
C SER A 126 -0.96 -9.22 1.33
N CYS A 127 -0.06 -10.06 0.80
CA CYS A 127 -0.18 -10.72 -0.50
C CYS A 127 -1.51 -11.47 -0.67
N ARG A 128 -2.07 -11.44 -1.90
CA ARG A 128 -3.35 -12.06 -2.27
C ARG A 128 -3.26 -13.01 -3.47
N LEU A 129 -2.05 -13.40 -3.88
CA LEU A 129 -1.80 -14.19 -5.10
C LEU A 129 -2.33 -15.64 -5.01
N CYS A 130 -2.32 -16.24 -3.81
CA CYS A 130 -2.79 -17.62 -3.60
C CYS A 130 -3.80 -17.72 -2.44
N LYS A 131 -4.72 -18.69 -2.52
CA LYS A 131 -5.74 -18.97 -1.50
C LYS A 131 -5.91 -20.49 -1.32
N PRO A 132 -5.52 -21.08 -0.17
CA PRO A 132 -4.71 -20.50 0.92
C PRO A 132 -3.25 -20.26 0.51
N CYS A 133 -2.51 -19.49 1.32
CA CYS A 133 -1.06 -19.33 1.12
C CYS A 133 -0.31 -20.64 1.45
N LYS A 134 0.63 -21.04 0.59
CA LYS A 134 1.47 -22.24 0.76
C LYS A 134 2.33 -22.24 2.02
N CYS A 135 2.64 -21.06 2.57
CA CYS A 135 3.27 -20.89 3.89
C CYS A 135 2.53 -21.64 5.00
N LYS A 136 1.19 -21.72 4.95
CA LYS A 136 0.39 -22.40 5.98
C LYS A 136 0.57 -23.92 6.02
N ILE A 137 1.12 -24.49 4.96
CA ILE A 137 1.40 -25.93 4.83
C ILE A 137 2.90 -26.17 4.62
N ASN A 138 3.75 -25.20 5.02
CA ASN A 138 5.21 -25.25 4.91
C ASN A 138 5.75 -25.56 3.50
N MET A 139 5.00 -25.18 2.46
CA MET A 139 5.44 -25.30 1.08
C MET A 139 6.02 -23.98 0.56
N PRO A 140 6.97 -24.02 -0.40
CA PRO A 140 7.48 -22.83 -1.06
C PRO A 140 6.37 -21.93 -1.62
N CYS A 141 6.69 -20.64 -1.80
CA CYS A 141 5.75 -19.73 -2.43
C CYS A 141 5.40 -20.22 -3.85
N ALA A 142 4.11 -20.27 -4.18
CA ALA A 142 3.66 -20.61 -5.53
C ALA A 142 3.88 -19.48 -6.56
N HIS A 143 4.23 -18.27 -6.09
CA HIS A 143 4.42 -17.06 -6.91
C HIS A 143 5.66 -16.29 -6.42
N PRO A 144 6.86 -16.90 -6.45
CA PRO A 144 8.04 -16.29 -5.84
C PRO A 144 8.48 -15.01 -6.56
N ALA A 145 8.27 -14.92 -7.88
CA ALA A 145 8.67 -13.77 -8.70
C ALA A 145 7.72 -12.57 -8.53
N GLU A 146 6.41 -12.83 -8.35
CA GLU A 146 5.38 -11.79 -8.23
C GLU A 146 5.15 -11.35 -6.78
N LYS A 147 5.61 -12.15 -5.82
CA LYS A 147 5.49 -11.85 -4.39
C LYS A 147 6.25 -10.57 -4.05
N THR A 148 5.50 -9.62 -3.48
CA THR A 148 6.07 -8.45 -2.81
C THR A 148 5.56 -8.31 -1.36
N TYR A 149 5.99 -7.26 -0.69
CA TYR A 149 5.77 -6.93 0.72
C TYR A 149 5.04 -5.60 0.85
N SER A 150 4.44 -5.33 2.01
CA SER A 150 4.02 -3.97 2.37
C SER A 150 5.12 -3.27 3.15
N PHE A 151 5.01 -1.94 3.31
CA PHE A 151 5.97 -1.18 4.11
C PHE A 151 6.06 -1.70 5.55
N GLU A 152 4.93 -2.03 6.19
CA GLU A 152 4.91 -2.58 7.55
C GLU A 152 5.60 -3.96 7.61
N ALA A 153 5.41 -4.79 6.59
CA ALA A 153 6.06 -6.10 6.53
C ALA A 153 7.58 -5.97 6.38
N LEU A 154 8.05 -4.90 5.72
CA LEU A 154 9.47 -4.56 5.60
C LEU A 154 10.03 -3.89 6.86
N GLY A 155 9.19 -3.55 7.84
CA GLY A 155 9.61 -2.92 9.10
C GLY A 155 9.56 -1.39 9.09
N VAL A 156 8.93 -0.76 8.10
CA VAL A 156 8.85 0.71 8.02
C VAL A 156 7.71 1.25 8.87
N ASN A 157 7.99 2.32 9.61
CA ASN A 157 6.97 3.16 10.23
C ASN A 157 6.15 3.91 9.17
N VAL A 158 5.07 3.30 8.70
CA VAL A 158 4.22 3.88 7.65
C VAL A 158 3.55 5.16 8.12
N SER A 159 3.22 5.30 9.41
CA SER A 159 2.67 6.55 9.94
C SER A 159 3.70 7.67 9.86
N GLY A 160 4.95 7.38 10.20
CA GLY A 160 6.08 8.30 10.04
C GLY A 160 6.33 8.66 8.57
N LEU A 161 6.28 7.67 7.68
CA LEU A 161 6.44 7.85 6.23
C LEU A 161 5.36 8.78 5.65
N VAL A 162 4.09 8.53 5.97
CA VAL A 162 2.99 9.38 5.49
C VAL A 162 3.09 10.79 6.04
N ASN A 163 3.42 10.95 7.33
CA ASN A 163 3.63 12.26 7.93
C ASN A 163 4.80 13.01 7.27
N MET A 164 5.92 12.33 7.02
CA MET A 164 7.09 12.90 6.34
C MET A 164 6.76 13.36 4.92
N CYS A 165 6.04 12.55 4.14
CA CYS A 165 5.75 12.84 2.74
C CYS A 165 4.59 13.82 2.52
N PHE A 166 3.53 13.70 3.32
CA PHE A 166 2.22 14.28 3.02
C PHE A 166 1.66 15.14 4.15
N GLN A 167 2.30 15.14 5.34
CA GLN A 167 1.83 15.88 6.53
C GLN A 167 0.39 15.50 6.93
N GLU A 168 0.02 14.23 6.71
CA GLU A 168 -1.32 13.70 6.94
C GLU A 168 -1.28 12.50 7.89
N PRO A 169 -2.24 12.35 8.82
CA PRO A 169 -2.24 11.23 9.76
C PRO A 169 -2.80 9.95 9.13
N LEU A 170 -2.22 8.80 9.44
CA LEU A 170 -2.89 7.52 9.18
C LEU A 170 -4.02 7.30 10.19
N LEU A 171 -5.25 7.22 9.69
CA LEU A 171 -6.42 6.90 10.50
C LEU A 171 -6.69 5.39 10.50
N TRP A 172 -6.79 4.82 11.70
CA TRP A 172 -7.08 3.40 11.90
C TRP A 172 -8.51 3.22 12.38
N TYR A 173 -9.20 2.23 11.81
CA TYR A 173 -10.51 1.82 12.31
C TYR A 173 -10.36 1.23 13.72
N LYS A 174 -11.21 1.70 14.64
CA LYS A 174 -11.38 1.10 15.97
C LYS A 174 -12.85 0.64 16.09
N PRO A 175 -13.13 -0.45 16.81
CA PRO A 175 -14.50 -0.85 17.08
C PRO A 175 -15.32 0.34 17.60
N LYS A 176 -16.50 0.56 17.01
CA LYS A 176 -17.42 1.69 17.32
C LYS A 176 -16.92 3.10 16.96
N SER A 177 -15.79 3.23 16.27
CA SER A 177 -15.28 4.52 15.79
C SER A 177 -14.95 4.44 14.30
N LEU A 178 -15.82 5.03 13.48
CA LEU A 178 -15.60 5.17 12.04
C LEU A 178 -14.64 6.36 11.81
N PRO A 179 -13.43 6.15 11.27
CA PRO A 179 -12.53 7.23 10.93
C PRO A 179 -13.09 8.06 9.77
N LYS A 180 -12.73 9.36 9.70
CA LYS A 180 -13.15 10.27 8.61
C LYS A 180 -12.85 9.72 7.21
N TYR A 181 -11.72 9.04 7.08
CA TYR A 181 -11.31 8.36 5.86
C TYR A 181 -10.61 7.05 6.16
N THR A 182 -10.54 6.18 5.16
CA THR A 182 -9.57 5.07 5.12
C THR A 182 -8.54 5.35 4.04
N SER A 183 -7.38 4.72 4.15
CA SER A 183 -6.28 4.97 3.24
C SER A 183 -5.44 3.72 2.95
N VAL A 184 -4.65 3.80 1.88
CA VAL A 184 -3.63 2.80 1.55
C VAL A 184 -2.35 3.52 1.15
N VAL A 185 -1.21 2.88 1.46
CA VAL A 185 0.12 3.34 1.07
C VAL A 185 0.80 2.22 0.30
N CYS A 186 1.44 2.56 -0.81
CA CYS A 186 2.28 1.65 -1.60
C CYS A 186 3.46 2.42 -2.20
N GLY A 187 4.41 1.71 -2.79
CA GLY A 187 5.63 2.33 -3.33
C GLY A 187 6.06 1.70 -4.64
N LEU A 188 6.65 2.49 -5.54
CA LEU A 188 7.36 2.02 -6.72
C LEU A 188 8.86 2.25 -6.52
N LEU A 189 9.64 1.18 -6.58
CA LEU A 189 11.09 1.17 -6.59
C LEU A 189 11.58 1.12 -8.03
N THR A 190 12.47 2.02 -8.39
CA THR A 190 13.00 2.13 -9.76
C THR A 190 14.38 2.77 -9.76
N ASN A 191 15.11 2.59 -10.87
CA ASN A 191 16.36 3.29 -11.15
C ASN A 191 16.19 4.43 -12.16
N GLU A 192 14.95 4.68 -12.59
CA GLU A 192 14.57 5.70 -13.56
C GLU A 192 14.02 6.96 -12.87
N LEU A 193 14.21 8.13 -13.50
CA LEU A 193 13.58 9.36 -13.08
C LEU A 193 12.22 9.52 -13.77
N LEU A 194 11.16 9.09 -13.09
CA LEU A 194 9.78 9.24 -13.54
C LEU A 194 9.20 10.56 -13.03
N SER A 195 8.63 11.37 -13.93
CA SER A 195 7.96 12.60 -13.54
C SER A 195 6.61 12.32 -12.88
N VAL A 196 6.19 13.20 -11.97
CA VAL A 196 4.87 13.12 -11.33
C VAL A 196 3.74 13.14 -12.37
N GLU A 197 3.89 13.96 -13.42
CA GLU A 197 2.90 14.05 -14.49
C GLU A 197 2.82 12.75 -15.32
N PHE A 198 3.95 12.09 -15.58
CA PHE A 198 3.97 10.77 -16.20
C PHE A 198 3.22 9.73 -15.35
N LEU A 199 3.53 9.64 -14.05
CA LEU A 199 2.90 8.70 -13.13
C LEU A 199 1.38 8.93 -13.03
N LYS A 200 0.95 10.18 -12.97
CA LYS A 200 -0.47 10.56 -12.98
C LYS A 200 -1.16 10.12 -14.28
N ASN A 201 -0.55 10.38 -15.43
CA ASN A 201 -1.11 9.98 -16.72
C ASN A 201 -1.21 8.46 -16.87
N GLU A 202 -0.17 7.73 -16.45
CA GLU A 202 -0.19 6.26 -16.43
C GLU A 202 -1.23 5.71 -15.46
N TYR A 203 -1.43 6.36 -14.31
CA TYR A 203 -2.48 5.99 -13.37
C TYR A 203 -3.87 6.05 -14.04
N PHE A 204 -4.20 7.16 -14.69
CA PHE A 204 -5.48 7.31 -15.39
C PHE A 204 -5.65 6.34 -16.56
N ARG A 205 -4.59 6.04 -17.31
CA ARG A 205 -4.61 5.00 -18.35
C ARG A 205 -4.88 3.61 -17.76
N CYS A 206 -4.27 3.29 -16.63
CA CYS A 206 -4.38 1.99 -15.96
C CYS A 206 -5.80 1.70 -15.44
N ILE A 207 -6.52 2.72 -14.95
CA ILE A 207 -7.86 2.54 -14.37
C ILE A 207 -9.02 2.65 -15.38
N LYS A 208 -8.77 3.21 -16.58
CA LYS A 208 -9.73 3.27 -17.69
C LYS A 208 -9.83 1.95 -18.46
N ASN A 209 -8.71 1.24 -18.55
CA ASN A 209 -8.62 -0.16 -18.99
C ASN A 209 -8.88 -1.12 -17.80
#